data_AF-A0A6I2J352-F1
#
_entry.id   AF-A0A6I2J352-F1
#
_cell.length_a   1.000
_cell.length_b   1.000
_cell.length_c   1.000
_cell.angle_alpha   90.00
_cell.angle_beta   90.00
_cell.angle_gamma   90.00
#
_symmetry.space_group_name_H-M   'P 1'
#
loop_
_entity.id
_entity.type
_entity.pdbx_description
1 polymer ?
#
loop_
_entity_poly.entity_id
_entity_poly.type
_entity_poly.pdbx_seq_one_letter_code
_entity_poly.pdbx_strand_id
1 'polypeptide(L)' 'MSQMIFRPGNAEKWKGVGYDFKIVGHEEVEGYLEDGWFAHPDDLLNDAEDTEPEPEKKSRKKKAVTDEPHD' A
#
# COMPACT_ATOMS: atom_id res chain seq x y z
N MET A 1 -12.58 -9.36 -23.44
CA MET A 1 -11.92 -9.83 -22.20
C MET A 1 -12.16 -8.79 -21.13
N SER A 2 -12.39 -9.20 -19.88
CA SER A 2 -12.54 -8.27 -18.76
C SER A 2 -11.21 -8.13 -18.03
N GLN A 3 -10.93 -6.94 -17.54
CA GLN A 3 -9.70 -6.61 -16.83
C GLN A 3 -10.08 -6.10 -15.44
N MET A 4 -9.24 -6.43 -14.46
CA MET A 4 -9.37 -5.94 -13.09
C MET A 4 -8.52 -4.67 -12.95
N ILE A 5 -9.11 -3.62 -12.38
CA ILE A 5 -8.48 -2.33 -12.11
C ILE A 5 -8.62 -1.98 -10.63
N PHE A 6 -7.70 -1.17 -10.11
CA PHE A 6 -7.51 -0.86 -8.70
C PHE A 6 -7.39 0.66 -8.50
N ARG A 7 -7.81 1.19 -7.36
CA ARG A 7 -7.68 2.61 -7.01
C ARG A 7 -7.40 2.77 -5.52
N PRO A 8 -6.64 3.79 -5.06
CA PRO A 8 -6.58 4.15 -3.66
C PRO A 8 -7.99 4.36 -3.09
N GLY A 9 -8.26 3.70 -1.98
CA GLY A 9 -9.62 3.44 -1.51
C GLY A 9 -9.67 3.00 -0.06
N ASN A 10 -10.82 2.50 0.39
CA ASN A 10 -10.97 1.94 1.74
C ASN A 10 -11.80 0.66 1.78
N ALA A 11 -12.27 0.13 0.64
CA ALA A 11 -13.02 -1.12 0.62
C ALA A 11 -12.19 -2.32 1.11
N GLU A 12 -10.95 -2.42 0.65
CA GLU A 12 -10.05 -3.53 0.99
C GLU A 12 -8.68 -3.01 1.43
N LYS A 13 -7.88 -3.83 2.13
CA LYS A 13 -6.56 -3.43 2.64
C LYS A 13 -5.47 -4.37 2.14
N TRP A 14 -4.51 -3.84 1.38
CA TRP A 14 -3.34 -4.57 0.89
C TRP A 14 -2.10 -3.96 1.52
N LYS A 15 -1.32 -4.77 2.26
CA LYS A 15 -0.08 -4.33 2.91
C LYS A 15 -0.21 -3.06 3.80
N GLY A 16 -1.42 -2.77 4.29
CA GLY A 16 -1.71 -1.58 5.10
C GLY A 16 -2.31 -0.41 4.30
N VAL A 17 -2.28 -0.47 2.97
CA VAL A 17 -2.86 0.53 2.06
C VAL A 17 -4.30 0.12 1.72
N GLY A 18 -5.22 1.07 1.86
CA GLY A 18 -6.62 0.86 1.47
C GLY A 18 -6.81 0.99 -0.04
N TYR A 19 -7.58 0.08 -0.64
CA TYR A 19 -7.87 0.10 -2.07
C TYR A 19 -9.31 -0.29 -2.40
N ASP A 20 -9.77 0.20 -3.54
CA ASP A 20 -11.00 -0.20 -4.21
C ASP A 20 -10.62 -0.93 -5.50
N PHE A 21 -11.35 -1.98 -5.87
CA PHE A 21 -11.15 -2.70 -7.14
C PHE A 21 -12.44 -2.77 -7.95
N LYS A 22 -12.31 -2.80 -9.27
CA LYS A 22 -13.44 -2.95 -10.19
C LYS A 22 -13.03 -3.85 -11.36
N ILE A 23 -13.98 -4.66 -11.83
CA ILE A 23 -13.80 -5.48 -13.03
C ILE A 23 -14.55 -4.76 -14.16
N VAL A 24 -13.83 -4.35 -15.19
CA VAL A 24 -14.38 -3.58 -16.32
C VAL A 24 -14.06 -4.28 -17.64
N GLY A 25 -14.78 -3.94 -18.71
CA GLY A 25 -14.44 -4.40 -20.06
C GLY A 25 -13.14 -3.76 -20.54
N HIS A 26 -12.35 -4.47 -21.36
CA HIS A 26 -11.07 -3.94 -21.89
C HIS A 26 -11.22 -2.61 -22.64
N GLU A 27 -12.40 -2.33 -23.22
CA GLU A 27 -12.73 -1.05 -23.86
C GLU A 27 -12.90 0.11 -22.87
N GLU A 28 -13.23 -0.20 -21.62
CA GLU A 28 -13.40 0.80 -20.56
C GLU A 28 -12.12 1.00 -19.74
N VAL A 29 -11.21 0.02 -19.75
CA VAL A 29 -9.95 0.01 -18.98
C VAL A 29 -9.15 1.29 -19.18
N GLU A 30 -8.93 1.70 -20.43
CA GLU A 30 -8.15 2.90 -20.73
C GLU A 30 -8.78 4.16 -20.12
N GLY A 31 -10.11 4.30 -20.22
CA GLY A 31 -10.82 5.45 -19.62
C GLY A 31 -10.67 5.49 -18.09
N TYR A 32 -10.71 4.33 -17.43
CA TYR A 32 -10.46 4.27 -15.99
C TYR A 32 -8.98 4.51 -15.64
N LEU A 33 -8.03 4.03 -16.45
CA LEU A 33 -6.60 4.31 -16.25
C LEU A 33 -6.29 5.81 -16.30
N GLU A 34 -6.91 6.54 -17.22
CA GLU A 34 -6.79 8.01 -17.28
C GLU A 34 -7.45 8.72 -16.09
N ASP A 35 -8.50 8.13 -15.51
CA ASP A 35 -9.19 8.62 -14.30
C ASP A 35 -8.39 8.36 -12.99
N GLY A 36 -7.19 7.78 -13.09
CA GLY A 36 -6.33 7.45 -11.96
C GLY A 36 -6.58 6.07 -11.36
N TRP A 37 -7.09 5.12 -12.16
CA TRP A 37 -7.10 3.70 -11.80
C TRP A 37 -5.84 3.00 -12.30
N PHE A 38 -5.48 1.93 -11.62
CA PHE A 38 -4.30 1.13 -11.87
C PHE A 38 -4.70 -0.24 -12.39
N ALA A 39 -3.98 -0.76 -13.38
CA ALA A 39 -4.20 -2.12 -13.89
C ALA A 39 -3.73 -3.21 -12.91
N HIS A 40 -2.90 -2.83 -11.93
CA HIS A 40 -2.29 -3.73 -10.96
C HIS A 40 -2.29 -3.14 -9.54
N PRO A 41 -2.44 -3.98 -8.50
CA PRO A 41 -2.39 -3.52 -7.11
C PRO A 41 -0.98 -3.11 -6.67
N ASP A 42 0.08 -3.58 -7.34
CA ASP A 42 1.47 -3.20 -7.06
C ASP A 42 1.77 -1.74 -7.43
N ASP A 43 1.15 -1.18 -8.46
CA ASP A 43 1.30 0.26 -8.76
C ASP A 43 0.74 1.12 -7.62
N LEU A 44 -0.38 0.68 -7.03
CA LEU A 44 -0.92 1.31 -5.83
C LEU A 44 0.07 1.29 -4.67
N LEU A 45 0.79 0.17 -4.53
CA LEU A 45 1.76 -0.01 -3.47
C LEU A 45 2.99 0.86 -3.71
N ASN A 46 3.49 0.94 -4.95
CA ASN A 46 4.61 1.83 -5.30
C ASN A 46 4.27 3.31 -5.07
N ASP A 47 3.06 3.75 -5.43
CA ASP A 47 2.60 5.14 -5.20
C ASP A 47 2.47 5.45 -3.69
N ALA A 48 1.99 4.48 -2.91
CA ALA A 48 1.92 4.58 -1.46
C ALA A 48 3.31 4.53 -0.78
N GLU A 49 4.22 3.67 -1.26
CA GLU A 49 5.59 3.56 -0.76
C GLU A 49 6.44 4.79 -1.12
N ASP A 50 6.17 5.48 -2.24
CA ASP A 50 6.84 6.76 -2.55
C ASP A 50 6.38 7.90 -1.61
N THR A 51 5.15 7.81 -1.10
CA THR A 51 4.61 8.78 -0.13
C THR A 51 5.03 8.48 1.32
N GLU A 52 5.39 7.25 1.67
CA GLU A 52 6.03 6.94 2.96
C GLU A 52 7.56 7.11 2.84
N PRO A 53 8.15 8.28 3.19
CA PRO A 53 9.60 8.39 3.25
C PRO A 53 10.12 7.28 4.15
N GLU A 54 10.97 6.43 3.57
CA GLU A 54 11.74 5.33 4.14
C GLU A 54 11.59 5.29 5.67
N PRO A 55 10.89 4.29 6.26
CA PRO A 55 10.62 4.28 7.69
C PRO A 55 11.93 4.48 8.38
N GLU A 56 12.06 5.65 9.03
CA GLU A 56 13.22 5.98 9.84
C GLU A 56 13.52 4.72 10.62
N LYS A 57 14.71 4.17 10.37
CA LYS A 57 15.25 3.00 11.04
C LYS A 57 15.19 3.32 12.52
N LYS A 58 14.05 3.08 13.17
CA LYS A 58 13.88 3.06 14.61
C LYS A 58 14.55 1.77 15.04
N SER A 59 15.88 1.83 14.99
CA SER A 59 16.80 1.32 15.97
C SER A 59 16.14 0.23 16.78
N ARG A 60 16.36 -1.02 16.36
CA ARG A 60 16.29 -2.18 17.25
C ARG A 60 17.04 -1.80 18.53
N LYS A 61 16.36 -1.25 19.53
CA LYS A 61 16.85 -1.28 20.90
C LYS A 61 16.67 -2.74 21.30
N LYS A 62 17.72 -3.51 20.99
CA LYS A 62 17.88 -4.89 21.41
C LYS A 62 17.62 -4.92 22.91
N LYS A 63 16.77 -5.85 23.34
CA LYS A 63 16.69 -6.22 24.75
C LYS A 63 18.08 -6.66 25.25
N ALA A 64 18.30 -6.48 26.55
CA ALA A 64 19.44 -6.88 27.38
C ALA A 64 20.53 -5.80 27.56
N VAL A 65 20.59 -5.20 28.76
CA VAL A 65 21.55 -5.58 29.82
C VAL A 65 20.94 -5.23 31.20
N THR A 66 21.04 -6.23 32.07
CA THR A 66 20.93 -6.35 33.54
C THR A 66 21.41 -5.16 34.42
N ASP A 67 21.03 -5.25 35.72
CA ASP A 67 21.50 -4.53 36.94
C ASP A 67 20.87 -3.15 37.20
N GLU A 68 20.27 -2.79 38.35
CA GLU A 68 20.29 -3.24 39.76
C GLU A 68 19.03 -2.62 40.47
N PRO A 69 18.51 -3.14 41.60
CA PRO A 69 17.50 -2.46 42.41
C PRO A 69 18.16 -1.40 43.32
N HIS A 70 17.57 -0.20 43.46
CA HIS A 70 18.03 0.80 44.41
C HIS A 70 16.92 1.23 45.38
N ASP A 71 17.14 0.84 46.64
CA ASP A 71 16.62 1.27 47.96
C ASP A 71 15.10 1.47 48.16
#